data_AF-A0A8J8H024-F1
#
_entry.id   AF-A0A8J8H024-F1
#
_cell.length_a   1.000
_cell.length_b   1.000
_cell.length_c   1.000
_cell.angle_alpha   90.00
_cell.angle_beta   90.00
_cell.angle_gamma   90.00
#
_symmetry.space_group_name_H-M   'P 1'
#
loop_
_entity.id
_entity.type
_entity.pdbx_description
1 polymer ?
#
loop_
_entity_poly.entity_id
_entity_poly.type
_entity_poly.pdbx_seq_one_letter_code
_entity_poly.pdbx_strand_id
1 'polypeptide(L)'
;MRVLAASLGLVLLAGCTTPAPAPSGSPSPSGAASASASAGGSALLAVYYTLTDRGTPKLVREFHRLAVAADTPAGKTRAAVAEMLRPSALDPDYKTLWPSGVRVTGSSVEGDVVTVDLTGLTSGVGAEAEGQAIQQLVWTATANSGASRVRVRVDGAAVESVFGHVSVREPVSRAPAIDTLHLVWVIGPQEGETVGRDVTLHLAGIVFENTLNYEILQNGKVVRHEVVTLEPGHPAMGEKKVTVRLSPGAYVVQAYEISMADSSRQHVDNHTFTVR
;
A
#
# COMPACT_ATOMS: atom_id res chain seq x y z
N MET A 1 37.49 25.29 62.98
CA MET A 1 36.76 26.59 63.03
C MET A 1 35.27 26.27 62.91
N ARG A 2 34.43 26.18 63.94
CA ARG A 2 34.55 26.31 65.41
C ARG A 2 34.79 24.95 66.09
N VAL A 3 35.46 24.98 67.23
CA VAL A 3 36.06 23.84 67.93
C VAL A 3 35.10 23.32 69.01
N LEU A 4 34.90 22.00 69.07
CA LEU A 4 34.74 21.30 70.34
C LEU A 4 35.40 19.91 70.23
N ALA A 5 36.26 19.63 71.21
CA ALA A 5 37.04 18.42 71.35
C ALA A 5 36.26 17.37 72.16
N ALA A 6 36.50 16.09 71.86
CA ALA A 6 36.40 15.00 72.84
C ALA A 6 37.25 13.81 72.36
N SER A 7 38.18 13.43 73.22
CA SER A 7 39.16 12.35 73.06
C SER A 7 38.72 11.14 73.90
N LEU A 8 38.86 9.92 73.40
CA LEU A 8 39.08 8.62 74.09
C LEU A 8 38.81 7.51 73.05
N GLY A 9 39.53 6.40 72.90
CA GLY A 9 40.61 5.77 73.63
C GLY A 9 41.05 4.52 72.85
N LEU A 10 42.27 4.08 73.14
CA LEU A 10 43.09 3.06 72.48
C LEU A 10 42.66 1.60 72.75
N VAL A 11 42.71 0.71 71.75
CA VAL A 11 43.12 -0.71 71.91
C VAL A 11 43.81 -1.19 70.62
N LEU A 12 45.06 -1.65 70.75
CA LEU A 12 45.77 -2.50 69.79
C LEU A 12 45.47 -3.97 70.09
N LEU A 13 45.37 -4.83 69.06
CA LEU A 13 45.95 -6.19 69.09
C LEU A 13 46.05 -6.77 67.68
N ALA A 14 47.14 -7.51 67.48
CA ALA A 14 47.69 -8.01 66.24
C ALA A 14 46.95 -9.25 65.69
N GLY A 15 47.05 -9.46 64.38
CA GLY A 15 46.67 -10.70 63.71
C GLY A 15 47.27 -10.77 62.30
N CYS A 16 48.49 -11.31 62.19
CA CYS A 16 49.04 -11.77 60.92
C CYS A 16 48.30 -13.05 60.49
N THR A 17 48.02 -13.24 59.19
CA THR A 17 48.37 -14.48 58.43
C THR A 17 47.75 -14.53 57.02
N THR A 18 48.65 -14.72 56.05
CA THR A 18 48.52 -15.41 54.73
C THR A 18 47.78 -14.74 53.56
N PRO A 19 48.43 -14.54 52.39
CA PRO A 19 47.80 -14.11 51.15
C PRO A 19 47.21 -15.30 50.35
N ALA A 20 46.05 -15.09 49.72
CA ALA A 20 45.45 -16.00 48.74
C ALA A 20 45.17 -15.25 47.42
N PRO A 21 45.31 -15.89 46.25
CA PRO A 21 45.45 -15.21 44.96
C PRO A 21 44.11 -14.77 44.34
N ALA A 22 44.19 -13.73 43.52
CA ALA A 22 43.09 -13.19 42.72
C ALA A 22 42.64 -14.13 41.58
N PRO A 23 41.39 -13.97 41.11
CA PRO A 23 41.21 -13.83 39.67
C PRO A 23 40.26 -12.69 39.25
N SER A 24 40.74 -11.95 38.26
CA SER A 24 40.07 -11.51 37.02
C SER A 24 38.59 -11.10 36.99
N GLY A 25 38.38 -9.84 36.61
CA GLY A 25 37.52 -9.45 35.49
C GLY A 25 36.02 -9.48 35.71
N SER A 26 35.44 -8.33 36.06
CA SER A 26 33.98 -8.11 36.03
C SER A 26 33.62 -7.30 34.77
N PRO A 27 32.94 -7.87 33.76
CA PRO A 27 32.42 -7.08 32.65
C PRO A 27 31.11 -6.40 33.07
N SER A 28 31.06 -5.08 32.86
CA SER A 28 29.85 -4.28 32.94
C SER A 28 28.97 -4.57 31.70
N PRO A 29 27.70 -4.97 31.83
CA PRO A 29 26.82 -5.02 30.67
C PRO A 29 26.34 -3.60 30.36
N SER A 30 26.97 -3.00 29.34
CA SER A 30 26.39 -1.88 28.61
C SER A 30 25.15 -2.39 27.88
N GLY A 31 23.99 -2.19 28.48
CA GLY A 31 22.69 -2.49 27.88
C GLY A 31 22.34 -1.45 26.81
N ALA A 32 23.03 -1.47 25.68
CA ALA A 32 22.52 -0.88 24.45
C ALA A 32 21.32 -1.72 24.02
N ALA A 33 20.11 -1.22 24.27
CA ALA A 33 18.89 -1.77 23.71
C ALA A 33 18.99 -1.69 22.18
N SER A 34 19.51 -2.76 21.57
CA SER A 34 19.35 -3.02 20.15
C SER A 34 17.86 -3.26 19.94
N ALA A 35 17.19 -2.29 19.33
CA ALA A 35 15.87 -2.51 18.77
C ALA A 35 16.00 -3.63 17.74
N SER A 36 15.57 -4.85 18.12
CA SER A 36 15.40 -5.95 17.18
C SER A 36 14.41 -5.48 16.12
N ALA A 37 14.91 -5.10 14.95
CA ALA A 37 14.10 -4.99 13.75
C ALA A 37 13.39 -6.34 13.59
N SER A 38 12.05 -6.35 13.59
CA SER A 38 11.31 -7.58 13.41
C SER A 38 11.74 -8.21 12.08
N ALA A 39 12.12 -9.47 12.09
CA ALA A 39 12.36 -10.24 10.88
C ALA A 39 11.13 -10.12 9.96
N GLY A 40 11.38 -9.98 8.64
CA GLY A 40 10.36 -9.71 7.64
C GLY A 40 9.14 -10.63 7.69
N GLY A 41 7.98 -10.11 7.32
CA GLY A 41 6.68 -10.79 7.33
C GLY A 41 6.00 -10.77 5.96
N SER A 42 4.72 -11.15 5.91
CA SER A 42 3.86 -10.95 4.74
C SER A 42 2.73 -9.99 5.09
N ALA A 43 2.42 -9.07 4.19
CA ALA A 43 1.37 -8.07 4.35
C ALA A 43 0.47 -8.04 3.11
N LEU A 44 -0.83 -7.76 3.32
CA LEU A 44 -1.76 -7.45 2.25
C LEU A 44 -1.63 -5.94 1.94
N LEU A 45 -1.11 -5.60 0.77
CA LEU A 45 -0.73 -4.24 0.39
C LEU A 45 -1.56 -3.76 -0.80
N ALA A 46 -1.96 -2.50 -0.76
CA ALA A 46 -2.69 -1.87 -1.86
C ALA A 46 -1.71 -1.48 -2.97
N VAL A 47 -1.95 -1.94 -4.20
CA VAL A 47 -1.12 -1.59 -5.37
C VAL A 47 -2.04 -0.99 -6.43
N TYR A 48 -1.69 0.19 -6.94
CA TYR A 48 -2.46 0.82 -7.99
C TYR A 48 -1.87 0.50 -9.37
N TYR A 49 -2.73 0.08 -10.27
CA TYR A 49 -2.44 -0.12 -11.69
C TYR A 49 -3.30 0.81 -12.54
N THR A 50 -3.11 0.76 -13.85
CA THR A 50 -3.93 1.51 -14.80
C THR A 50 -4.74 0.59 -15.69
N LEU A 51 -5.94 1.06 -16.04
CA LEU A 51 -6.73 0.57 -17.16
C LEU A 51 -7.13 1.75 -18.05
N THR A 52 -7.59 1.48 -19.26
CA THR A 52 -8.16 2.52 -20.14
C THR A 52 -9.67 2.51 -20.05
N ASP A 53 -10.24 3.59 -19.54
CA ASP A 53 -11.69 3.79 -19.46
C ASP A 53 -12.08 4.91 -20.43
N ARG A 54 -12.89 4.55 -21.44
CA ARG A 54 -13.40 5.49 -22.46
C ARG A 54 -12.31 6.33 -23.15
N GLY A 55 -11.14 5.73 -23.35
CA GLY A 55 -9.98 6.38 -24.00
C GLY A 55 -9.05 7.12 -23.05
N THR A 56 -9.36 7.17 -21.75
CA THR A 56 -8.56 7.87 -20.74
C THR A 56 -7.94 6.87 -19.77
N PRO A 57 -6.65 6.98 -19.43
CA PRO A 57 -6.05 6.12 -18.42
C PRO A 57 -6.58 6.46 -17.02
N LYS A 58 -7.07 5.47 -16.29
CA LYS A 58 -7.58 5.60 -14.93
C LYS A 58 -6.84 4.64 -14.00
N LEU A 59 -6.75 4.99 -12.72
CA LEU A 59 -6.12 4.14 -11.71
C LEU A 59 -7.14 3.22 -11.04
N VAL A 60 -6.76 1.96 -10.86
CA VAL A 60 -7.53 0.93 -10.17
C VAL A 60 -6.64 0.26 -9.12
N ARG A 61 -7.23 -0.27 -8.06
CA ARG A 61 -6.49 -0.83 -6.91
C ARG A 61 -6.69 -2.33 -6.79
N GLU A 62 -5.59 -3.05 -6.70
CA GLU A 62 -5.54 -4.44 -6.28
C GLU A 62 -4.92 -4.59 -4.89
N PHE A 63 -5.18 -5.73 -4.23
CA PHE A 63 -4.56 -6.07 -2.95
C PHE A 63 -3.63 -7.27 -3.09
N HIS A 64 -2.33 -7.04 -2.97
CA HIS A 64 -1.30 -8.07 -3.14
C HIS A 64 -0.80 -8.55 -1.79
N ARG A 65 -0.71 -9.86 -1.60
CA ARG A 65 -0.03 -10.44 -0.44
C ARG A 65 1.47 -10.55 -0.73
N LEU A 66 2.25 -9.61 -0.19
CA LEU A 66 3.67 -9.44 -0.49
C LEU A 66 4.54 -9.71 0.73
N ALA A 67 5.77 -10.18 0.50
CA ALA A 67 6.79 -10.22 1.53
C ALA A 67 7.29 -8.79 1.82
N VAL A 68 7.46 -8.46 3.10
CA VAL A 68 7.98 -7.18 3.56
C VAL A 68 9.24 -7.39 4.38
N ALA A 69 10.30 -6.65 4.06
CA ALA A 69 11.58 -6.77 4.76
C ALA A 69 11.48 -6.34 6.24
N ALA A 70 10.61 -5.36 6.52
CA ALA A 70 10.27 -4.90 7.85
C ALA A 70 8.78 -4.53 7.88
N ASP A 71 8.08 -4.87 8.95
CA ASP A 71 6.67 -4.50 9.15
C ASP A 71 6.53 -3.04 9.61
N THR A 72 7.04 -2.12 8.78
CA THR A 72 6.99 -0.67 9.00
C THR A 72 6.30 0.01 7.83
N PRO A 73 5.75 1.23 8.00
CA PRO A 73 5.17 2.00 6.89
C PRO A 73 6.11 2.16 5.69
N ALA A 74 7.41 2.39 5.95
CA ALA A 74 8.43 2.44 4.91
C ALA A 74 8.62 1.07 4.24
N GLY A 75 8.78 -0.02 5.01
CA GLY A 75 8.95 -1.37 4.46
C GLY A 75 7.76 -1.82 3.58
N LYS A 76 6.53 -1.54 4.02
CA LYS A 76 5.30 -1.80 3.24
C LYS A 76 5.25 -0.97 1.96
N THR A 77 5.56 0.33 2.06
CA THR A 77 5.60 1.21 0.90
C THR A 77 6.61 0.73 -0.13
N ARG A 78 7.83 0.40 0.28
CA ARG A 78 8.85 -0.14 -0.62
C ARG A 78 8.38 -1.40 -1.33
N ALA A 79 7.75 -2.34 -0.61
CA ALA A 79 7.24 -3.57 -1.21
C ALA A 79 6.11 -3.29 -2.22
N ALA A 80 5.14 -2.45 -1.87
CA ALA A 80 4.03 -2.09 -2.75
C ALA A 80 4.51 -1.34 -4.01
N VAL A 81 5.44 -0.40 -3.88
CA VAL A 81 6.03 0.30 -5.04
C VAL A 81 6.87 -0.66 -5.89
N ALA A 82 7.62 -1.57 -5.28
CA ALA A 82 8.38 -2.58 -6.02
C ALA A 82 7.49 -3.52 -6.84
N GLU A 83 6.29 -3.82 -6.35
CA GLU A 83 5.25 -4.56 -7.07
C GLU A 83 4.63 -3.72 -8.18
N MET A 84 4.20 -2.50 -7.88
CA MET A 84 3.64 -1.54 -8.86
C MET A 84 4.51 -1.34 -10.11
N LEU A 85 5.84 -1.38 -9.96
CA LEU A 85 6.80 -1.19 -11.05
C LEU A 85 6.97 -2.44 -11.95
N ARG A 86 6.23 -3.52 -11.68
CA ARG A 86 6.29 -4.79 -12.42
C ARG A 86 4.97 -5.04 -13.16
N PRO A 87 4.98 -5.86 -14.23
CA PRO A 87 3.76 -6.35 -14.85
C PRO A 87 3.16 -7.49 -13.99
N SER A 88 2.72 -7.16 -12.77
CA SER A 88 2.28 -8.12 -11.75
C SER A 88 0.79 -8.03 -11.41
N ALA A 89 0.03 -7.15 -12.07
CA ALA A 89 -1.41 -7.06 -11.87
C ALA A 89 -2.08 -8.43 -12.06
N LEU A 90 -3.03 -8.73 -11.17
CA LEU A 90 -3.82 -9.96 -11.22
C LEU A 90 -4.80 -9.90 -12.40
N ASP A 91 -5.43 -8.75 -12.59
CA ASP A 91 -6.32 -8.51 -13.72
C ASP A 91 -5.53 -8.35 -15.03
N PRO A 92 -5.82 -9.16 -16.07
CA PRO A 92 -5.12 -9.08 -17.35
C PRO A 92 -5.35 -7.78 -18.12
N ASP A 93 -6.39 -6.99 -17.81
CA ASP A 93 -6.66 -5.69 -18.42
C ASP A 93 -5.82 -4.58 -17.79
N TYR A 94 -5.27 -4.82 -16.60
CA TYR A 94 -4.51 -3.82 -15.85
C TYR A 94 -3.03 -3.83 -16.25
N LYS A 95 -2.40 -2.66 -16.17
CA LYS A 95 -0.99 -2.44 -16.54
C LYS A 95 -0.30 -1.49 -15.56
N THR A 96 1.03 -1.51 -15.57
CA THR A 96 1.82 -0.43 -14.97
C THR A 96 2.15 0.62 -16.03
N LEU A 97 2.15 1.90 -15.66
CA LEU A 97 2.58 3.01 -16.53
C LEU A 97 4.10 3.19 -16.54
N TRP A 98 4.81 2.52 -15.64
CA TRP A 98 6.24 2.72 -15.46
C TRP A 98 7.05 1.86 -16.44
N PRO A 99 8.10 2.43 -17.08
CA PRO A 99 8.97 1.67 -17.97
C PRO A 99 9.61 0.47 -17.27
N SER A 100 9.87 -0.58 -18.05
CA SER A 100 10.66 -1.70 -17.57
C SER A 100 12.06 -1.23 -17.17
N GLY A 101 12.60 -1.82 -16.10
CA GLY A 101 13.91 -1.46 -15.56
C GLY A 101 13.88 -0.45 -14.42
N VAL A 102 12.81 0.33 -14.25
CA VAL A 102 12.67 1.22 -13.08
C VAL A 102 12.57 0.39 -11.80
N ARG A 103 13.27 0.80 -10.75
CA ARG A 103 13.28 0.14 -9.44
C ARG A 103 13.16 1.14 -8.31
N VAL A 104 12.55 0.72 -7.21
CA VAL A 104 12.64 1.43 -5.93
C VAL A 104 13.89 0.97 -5.17
N THR A 105 14.77 1.89 -4.84
CA THR A 105 15.98 1.65 -4.05
C THR A 105 15.68 1.79 -2.57
N GLY A 106 14.93 2.82 -2.20
CA GLY A 106 14.62 3.14 -0.80
C GLY A 106 13.27 3.82 -0.61
N SER A 107 12.83 3.81 0.64
CA SER A 107 11.68 4.60 1.10
C SER A 107 11.85 4.99 2.56
N SER A 108 11.35 6.16 2.93
CA SER A 108 11.27 6.63 4.32
C SER A 108 9.95 7.35 4.55
N VAL A 109 9.50 7.41 5.81
CA VAL A 109 8.29 8.16 6.18
C VAL A 109 8.66 9.14 7.28
N GLU A 110 8.33 10.41 7.08
CA GLU A 110 8.54 11.48 8.05
C GLU A 110 7.29 12.36 8.09
N GLY A 111 6.59 12.36 9.23
CA GLY A 111 5.33 13.06 9.38
C GLY A 111 4.29 12.61 8.34
N ASP A 112 3.81 13.56 7.53
CA ASP A 112 2.81 13.34 6.48
C ASP A 112 3.41 13.08 5.09
N VAL A 113 4.73 12.92 4.99
CA VAL A 113 5.44 12.70 3.72
C VAL A 113 6.11 11.33 3.70
N VAL A 114 5.83 10.55 2.66
CA VAL A 114 6.63 9.37 2.30
C VAL A 114 7.62 9.74 1.20
N THR A 115 8.91 9.49 1.41
CA THR A 115 9.92 9.63 0.35
C THR A 115 10.10 8.30 -0.34
N VAL A 116 10.12 8.29 -1.67
CA VAL A 116 10.42 7.13 -2.49
C VAL A 116 11.61 7.47 -3.40
N ASP A 117 12.66 6.65 -3.32
CA ASP A 117 13.84 6.78 -4.16
C ASP A 117 13.81 5.74 -5.28
N LEU A 118 13.92 6.23 -6.51
CA LEU A 118 13.84 5.43 -7.73
C LEU A 118 15.18 5.42 -8.46
N THR A 119 15.40 4.40 -9.28
CA THR A 119 16.55 4.30 -10.17
C THR A 119 16.13 3.62 -11.48
N GLY A 120 17.02 3.65 -12.48
CA GLY A 120 16.81 2.97 -13.76
C GLY A 120 15.82 3.69 -14.68
N LEU A 121 15.64 5.00 -14.51
CA LEU A 121 14.88 5.82 -15.45
C LEU A 121 15.63 5.88 -16.79
N THR A 122 14.93 5.62 -17.89
CA THR A 122 15.50 5.66 -19.25
C THR A 122 14.74 6.70 -20.08
N SER A 123 13.80 6.27 -20.91
CA SER A 123 12.90 7.13 -21.67
C SER A 123 11.54 7.25 -20.97
N GLY A 124 11.02 8.47 -20.94
CA GLY A 124 9.74 8.76 -20.32
C GLY A 124 8.52 8.25 -21.07
N VAL A 125 7.39 8.31 -20.40
CA VAL A 125 6.07 8.23 -21.02
C VAL A 125 5.69 9.59 -21.61
N GLY A 126 4.74 9.64 -22.55
CA GLY A 126 4.23 10.92 -23.06
C GLY A 126 3.62 11.79 -21.95
N ALA A 127 3.55 13.11 -22.14
CA ALA A 127 3.17 14.08 -21.11
C ALA A 127 1.87 13.75 -20.35
N GLU A 128 0.83 13.29 -21.06
CA GLU A 128 -0.46 12.89 -20.46
C GLU A 128 -0.32 11.65 -19.57
N ALA A 129 0.48 10.67 -20.01
CA ALA A 129 0.76 9.47 -19.24
C ALA A 129 1.68 9.74 -18.04
N GLU A 130 2.53 10.77 -18.10
CA GLU A 130 3.43 11.12 -16.98
C GLU A 130 2.64 11.54 -15.74
N GLY A 131 1.63 12.39 -15.89
CA GLY A 131 0.77 12.79 -14.77
C GLY A 131 0.13 11.59 -14.08
N GLN A 132 -0.41 10.67 -14.87
CA GLN A 132 -1.05 9.47 -14.35
C GLN A 132 -0.06 8.46 -13.76
N ALA A 133 1.16 8.36 -14.30
CA ALA A 133 2.23 7.52 -13.74
C ALA A 133 2.70 8.03 -12.38
N ILE A 134 2.84 9.36 -12.22
CA ILE A 134 3.13 9.98 -10.93
C ILE A 134 1.98 9.73 -9.95
N GLN A 135 0.73 9.86 -10.38
CA GLN A 135 -0.41 9.53 -9.52
C GLN A 135 -0.44 8.03 -9.15
N GLN A 136 -0.09 7.12 -10.06
CA GLN A 136 0.04 5.69 -9.74
C GLN A 136 0.99 5.46 -8.56
N LEU A 137 2.16 6.12 -8.58
CA LEU A 137 3.12 6.09 -7.48
C LEU A 137 2.55 6.73 -6.20
N VAL A 138 1.93 7.90 -6.32
CA VAL A 138 1.38 8.64 -5.18
C VAL A 138 0.31 7.83 -4.46
N TRP A 139 -0.66 7.30 -5.19
CA TRP A 139 -1.75 6.49 -4.65
C TRP A 139 -1.24 5.19 -4.00
N THR A 140 -0.30 4.50 -4.65
CA THR A 140 0.34 3.29 -4.09
C THR A 140 1.12 3.60 -2.80
N ALA A 141 2.01 4.59 -2.82
CA ALA A 141 2.88 4.87 -1.68
C ALA A 141 2.08 5.39 -0.46
N THR A 142 1.13 6.30 -0.68
CA THR A 142 0.30 6.84 0.41
C THR A 142 -0.65 5.79 1.00
N ALA A 143 -1.17 4.85 0.20
CA ALA A 143 -2.05 3.79 0.69
C ALA A 143 -1.36 2.83 1.67
N ASN A 144 -0.03 2.72 1.62
CA ASN A 144 0.74 1.77 2.44
C ASN A 144 1.62 2.45 3.51
N SER A 145 1.84 3.76 3.41
CA SER A 145 2.62 4.53 4.39
C SER A 145 1.78 5.21 5.47
N GLY A 146 0.49 5.47 5.20
CA GLY A 146 -0.33 6.35 6.03
C GLY A 146 0.00 7.85 5.89
N ALA A 147 0.98 8.20 5.05
CA ALA A 147 1.30 9.56 4.66
C ALA A 147 0.29 10.11 3.64
N SER A 148 0.20 11.43 3.51
CA SER A 148 -0.71 12.10 2.57
C SER A 148 -0.03 12.55 1.27
N ARG A 149 1.31 12.65 1.27
CA ARG A 149 2.12 13.17 0.16
C ARG A 149 3.35 12.33 -0.10
N VAL A 150 3.85 12.37 -1.34
CA VAL A 150 5.03 11.63 -1.77
C VAL A 150 6.14 12.57 -2.23
N ARG A 151 7.32 12.45 -1.65
CA ARG A 151 8.53 13.05 -2.22
C ARG A 151 9.24 12.02 -3.10
N VAL A 152 9.51 12.39 -4.35
CA VAL A 152 10.23 11.53 -5.29
C VAL A 152 11.71 11.92 -5.30
N ARG A 153 12.58 10.92 -5.28
CA ARG A 153 14.01 11.05 -5.53
C ARG A 153 14.43 10.09 -6.64
N VAL A 154 15.52 10.44 -7.31
CA VAL A 154 16.14 9.60 -8.33
C VAL A 154 17.62 9.50 -8.01
N ASP A 155 18.11 8.26 -7.90
CA ASP A 155 19.50 7.96 -7.55
C ASP A 155 19.98 8.72 -6.30
N GLY A 156 19.09 8.85 -5.30
CA GLY A 156 19.33 9.55 -4.04
C GLY A 156 19.18 11.08 -4.07
N ALA A 157 19.03 11.69 -5.26
CA ALA A 157 18.93 13.14 -5.44
C ALA A 157 17.49 13.62 -5.59
N ALA A 158 17.24 14.88 -5.21
CA ALA A 158 15.99 15.55 -5.57
C ALA A 158 15.99 15.87 -7.07
N VAL A 159 14.82 15.76 -7.69
CA VAL A 159 14.64 16.02 -9.13
C VAL A 159 13.47 16.97 -9.36
N GLU A 160 13.55 17.75 -10.45
CA GLU A 160 12.46 18.64 -10.85
C GLU A 160 11.27 17.88 -11.45
N SER A 161 11.55 16.82 -12.23
CA SER A 161 10.56 15.95 -12.87
C SER A 161 11.11 14.54 -13.02
N VAL A 162 10.25 13.54 -13.22
CA VAL A 162 10.66 12.15 -13.48
C VAL A 162 10.84 11.92 -14.99
N PHE A 163 9.94 12.45 -15.82
CA PHE A 163 9.97 12.26 -17.27
C PHE A 163 9.90 13.58 -18.07
N GLY A 164 10.03 14.73 -17.41
CA GLY A 164 10.22 16.03 -18.05
C GLY A 164 9.00 16.95 -18.06
N HIS A 165 7.78 16.46 -17.83
CA HIS A 165 6.55 17.24 -17.99
C HIS A 165 5.86 17.58 -16.68
N VAL A 166 6.01 16.76 -15.64
CA VAL A 166 5.33 16.95 -14.34
C VAL A 166 6.33 17.25 -13.25
N SER A 167 6.11 18.37 -12.55
CA SER A 167 6.99 18.74 -11.45
C SER A 167 6.78 17.82 -10.23
N VAL A 168 7.89 17.32 -9.69
CA VAL A 168 7.96 16.54 -8.43
C VAL A 168 8.95 17.17 -7.43
N ARG A 169 9.33 18.43 -7.66
CA ARG A 169 10.25 19.20 -6.80
C ARG A 169 9.73 19.26 -5.36
N GLU A 170 8.42 19.52 -5.23
CA GLU A 170 7.69 19.49 -3.97
C GLU A 170 6.96 18.14 -3.80
N PRO A 171 6.63 17.72 -2.55
CA PRO A 171 6.00 16.43 -2.35
C PRO A 171 4.56 16.47 -2.88
N VAL A 172 4.22 15.46 -3.67
CA VAL A 172 3.01 15.40 -4.48
C VAL A 172 1.88 14.73 -3.68
N SER A 173 0.74 15.40 -3.58
CA SER A 173 -0.49 14.86 -3.00
C SER A 173 -1.27 14.03 -4.03
N ARG A 174 -2.20 13.19 -3.55
CA ARG A 174 -3.20 12.57 -4.42
C ARG A 174 -4.00 13.66 -5.15
N ALA A 175 -4.12 13.53 -6.46
CA ALA A 175 -5.09 14.28 -7.24
C ALA A 175 -6.53 13.84 -6.91
N PRO A 176 -7.57 14.62 -7.25
CA PRO A 176 -8.95 14.26 -6.96
C PRO A 176 -9.30 12.87 -7.48
N ALA A 177 -9.99 12.09 -6.64
CA ALA A 177 -10.32 10.70 -6.93
C ALA A 177 -11.17 10.56 -8.21
N ILE A 178 -12.15 11.45 -8.40
CA ILE A 178 -13.03 11.49 -9.57
C ILE A 178 -12.27 11.68 -10.90
N ASP A 179 -11.15 12.41 -10.86
CA ASP A 179 -10.33 12.67 -12.04
C ASP A 179 -9.30 11.56 -12.29
N THR A 180 -8.87 10.88 -11.23
CA THR A 180 -7.69 9.99 -11.27
C THR A 180 -8.08 8.51 -11.31
N LEU A 181 -9.06 8.11 -10.51
CA LEU A 181 -9.43 6.72 -10.31
C LEU A 181 -10.46 6.24 -11.34
N HIS A 182 -10.47 4.93 -11.59
CA HIS A 182 -11.62 4.27 -12.20
C HIS A 182 -12.80 4.38 -11.24
N LEU A 183 -14.00 4.66 -11.74
CA LEU A 183 -15.11 5.09 -10.87
C LEU A 183 -15.90 3.93 -10.26
N VAL A 184 -15.69 2.70 -10.72
CA VAL A 184 -16.39 1.50 -10.23
C VAL A 184 -15.36 0.40 -10.04
N TRP A 185 -15.32 -0.19 -8.85
CA TRP A 185 -14.39 -1.27 -8.53
C TRP A 185 -15.12 -2.50 -8.03
N VAL A 186 -14.71 -3.66 -8.54
CA VAL A 186 -14.86 -4.95 -7.87
C VAL A 186 -13.63 -5.13 -6.99
N ILE A 187 -13.74 -4.85 -5.69
CA ILE A 187 -12.64 -5.07 -4.74
C ILE A 187 -12.47 -6.56 -4.44
N GLY A 188 -13.57 -7.30 -4.39
CA GLY A 188 -13.56 -8.71 -4.02
C GLY A 188 -14.75 -9.46 -4.63
N PRO A 189 -14.59 -10.72 -5.07
CA PRO A 189 -13.32 -11.46 -5.15
C PRO A 189 -12.30 -10.79 -6.09
N GLN A 190 -11.00 -11.01 -5.85
CA GLN A 190 -9.93 -10.57 -6.77
C GLN A 190 -9.92 -11.46 -8.02
N GLU A 191 -9.34 -10.98 -9.12
CA GLU A 191 -9.15 -11.79 -10.33
C GLU A 191 -8.47 -13.13 -10.01
N GLY A 192 -9.07 -14.22 -10.51
CA GLY A 192 -8.60 -15.59 -10.31
C GLY A 192 -8.81 -16.16 -8.90
N GLU A 193 -9.43 -15.43 -7.97
CA GLU A 193 -9.58 -15.88 -6.58
C GLU A 193 -10.46 -17.14 -6.47
N THR A 194 -10.08 -18.06 -5.58
CA THR A 194 -10.92 -19.20 -5.19
C THR A 194 -11.58 -18.95 -3.85
N VAL A 195 -12.90 -18.90 -3.85
CA VAL A 195 -13.74 -18.57 -2.69
C VAL A 195 -14.66 -19.74 -2.30
N GLY A 196 -15.20 -19.69 -1.08
CA GLY A 196 -16.24 -20.64 -0.66
C GLY A 196 -17.60 -20.32 -1.30
N ARG A 197 -18.58 -21.19 -1.06
CA ARG A 197 -19.95 -21.05 -1.59
C ARG A 197 -20.69 -19.79 -1.11
N ASP A 198 -20.32 -19.23 0.03
CA ASP A 198 -20.81 -17.92 0.48
C ASP A 198 -19.82 -16.84 0.01
N VAL A 199 -20.09 -16.32 -1.18
CA VAL A 199 -19.22 -15.36 -1.86
C VAL A 199 -19.53 -13.96 -1.36
N THR A 200 -18.56 -13.31 -0.73
CA THR A 200 -18.68 -11.88 -0.40
C THR A 200 -18.18 -11.06 -1.57
N LEU A 201 -19.10 -10.41 -2.28
CA LEU A 201 -18.79 -9.33 -3.20
C LEU A 201 -18.47 -8.08 -2.39
N HIS A 202 -17.32 -7.47 -2.63
CA HIS A 202 -16.96 -6.15 -2.11
C HIS A 202 -16.85 -5.21 -3.29
N LEU A 203 -17.79 -4.28 -3.38
CA LEU A 203 -17.93 -3.34 -4.48
C LEU A 203 -17.63 -1.94 -3.98
N ALA A 204 -17.10 -1.09 -4.85
CA ALA A 204 -16.91 0.32 -4.56
C ALA A 204 -17.19 1.19 -5.78
N GLY A 205 -17.45 2.47 -5.55
CA GLY A 205 -17.61 3.40 -6.65
C GLY A 205 -17.87 4.85 -6.25
N ILE A 206 -17.66 5.73 -7.22
CA ILE A 206 -18.03 7.15 -7.21
C ILE A 206 -19.02 7.31 -8.37
N VAL A 207 -20.29 6.97 -8.10
CA VAL A 207 -21.34 6.83 -9.13
C VAL A 207 -22.54 7.73 -8.81
N PHE A 208 -23.30 8.08 -9.84
CA PHE A 208 -24.51 8.88 -9.75
C PHE A 208 -25.54 8.23 -8.82
N GLU A 209 -26.17 9.05 -7.97
CA GLU A 209 -27.14 8.61 -6.95
C GLU A 209 -26.63 7.48 -6.03
N ASN A 210 -25.31 7.29 -5.94
CA ASN A 210 -24.66 6.20 -5.20
C ASN A 210 -25.14 4.80 -5.63
N THR A 211 -25.67 4.68 -6.84
CA THR A 211 -26.32 3.46 -7.33
C THR A 211 -25.39 2.68 -8.25
N LEU A 212 -25.04 1.46 -7.83
CA LEU A 212 -24.15 0.57 -8.57
C LEU A 212 -24.89 -0.69 -9.01
N ASN A 213 -24.74 -1.07 -10.27
CA ASN A 213 -25.28 -2.31 -10.81
C ASN A 213 -24.18 -3.37 -10.75
N TYR A 214 -24.54 -4.62 -10.46
CA TYR A 214 -23.63 -5.74 -10.63
C TYR A 214 -24.34 -6.96 -11.20
N GLU A 215 -23.60 -7.73 -11.99
CA GLU A 215 -24.02 -9.01 -12.54
C GLU A 215 -23.04 -10.10 -12.16
N ILE A 216 -23.55 -11.31 -11.94
CA ILE A 216 -22.75 -12.53 -11.84
C ILE A 216 -23.08 -13.37 -13.08
N LEU A 217 -22.05 -13.78 -13.80
CA LEU A 217 -22.14 -14.56 -15.01
C LEU A 217 -21.53 -15.94 -14.81
N GLN A 218 -22.15 -16.94 -15.44
CA GLN A 218 -21.61 -18.29 -15.57
C GLN A 218 -21.72 -18.72 -17.03
N ASN A 219 -20.60 -19.14 -17.62
CA ASN A 219 -20.52 -19.50 -19.05
C ASN A 219 -21.09 -18.40 -19.98
N GLY A 220 -20.78 -17.13 -19.67
CA GLY A 220 -21.25 -15.96 -20.43
C GLY A 220 -22.74 -15.60 -20.23
N LYS A 221 -23.48 -16.32 -19.38
CA LYS A 221 -24.89 -16.02 -19.09
C LYS A 221 -25.02 -15.36 -17.73
N VAL A 222 -25.78 -14.28 -17.66
CA VAL A 222 -26.14 -13.64 -16.39
C VAL A 222 -26.99 -14.60 -15.56
N VAL A 223 -26.48 -15.00 -14.40
CA VAL A 223 -27.17 -15.84 -13.41
C VAL A 223 -27.70 -15.03 -12.23
N ARG A 224 -27.21 -13.79 -12.05
CA ARG A 224 -27.71 -12.81 -11.08
C ARG A 224 -27.48 -11.41 -11.60
N HIS A 225 -28.44 -10.52 -11.36
CA HIS A 225 -28.32 -9.08 -11.58
C HIS A 225 -29.02 -8.38 -10.43
N GLU A 226 -28.31 -7.49 -9.74
CA GLU A 226 -28.85 -6.68 -8.66
C GLU A 226 -28.28 -5.26 -8.70
N VAL A 227 -28.94 -4.36 -7.97
CA VAL A 227 -28.56 -2.95 -7.81
C VAL A 227 -28.34 -2.70 -6.32
N VAL A 228 -27.26 -1.98 -6.00
CA VAL A 228 -26.90 -1.65 -4.62
C VAL A 228 -26.67 -0.16 -4.45
N THR A 229 -27.00 0.35 -3.26
CA THR A 229 -26.62 1.70 -2.82
C THR A 229 -25.29 1.63 -2.08
N LEU A 230 -24.33 2.46 -2.50
CA LEU A 230 -23.01 2.60 -1.92
C LEU A 230 -22.99 3.62 -0.78
N GLU A 231 -22.16 3.37 0.23
CA GLU A 231 -21.97 4.29 1.37
C GLU A 231 -20.49 4.41 1.74
N PRO A 232 -19.97 5.62 2.06
CA PRO A 232 -20.64 6.92 1.93
C PRO A 232 -20.94 7.26 0.45
N GLY A 233 -21.82 8.23 0.21
CA GLY A 233 -22.12 8.65 -1.15
C GLY A 233 -21.05 9.53 -1.80
N HIS A 234 -21.22 9.78 -3.10
CA HIS A 234 -20.47 10.77 -3.88
C HIS A 234 -20.38 12.12 -3.13
N PRO A 235 -19.21 12.80 -3.08
CA PRO A 235 -18.01 12.57 -3.90
C PRO A 235 -17.00 11.58 -3.30
N ALA A 236 -17.28 11.01 -2.13
CA ALA A 236 -16.42 9.97 -1.57
C ALA A 236 -16.60 8.67 -2.37
N MET A 237 -15.57 7.83 -2.37
CA MET A 237 -15.69 6.47 -2.88
C MET A 237 -16.53 5.66 -1.89
N GLY A 238 -17.76 5.36 -2.27
CA GLY A 238 -18.67 4.53 -1.49
C GLY A 238 -18.34 3.06 -1.67
N GLU A 239 -18.63 2.25 -0.66
CA GLU A 239 -18.42 0.81 -0.69
C GLU A 239 -19.70 0.06 -0.30
N LYS A 240 -19.80 -1.19 -0.76
CA LYS A 240 -20.83 -2.13 -0.33
C LYS A 240 -20.28 -3.54 -0.30
N LYS A 241 -20.62 -4.29 0.74
CA LYS A 241 -20.42 -5.75 0.79
C LYS A 241 -21.75 -6.46 0.67
N VAL A 242 -21.82 -7.45 -0.21
CA VAL A 242 -22.99 -8.31 -0.45
C VAL A 242 -22.54 -9.77 -0.39
N THR A 243 -23.26 -10.61 0.32
CA THR A 243 -22.98 -12.05 0.34
C THR A 243 -23.99 -12.79 -0.53
N VAL A 244 -23.47 -13.58 -1.47
CA VAL A 244 -24.27 -14.38 -2.40
C VAL A 244 -23.89 -15.84 -2.27
N ARG A 245 -24.90 -16.71 -2.16
CA ARG A 245 -24.70 -18.15 -2.22
C ARG A 245 -24.59 -18.62 -3.67
N LEU A 246 -23.48 -19.24 -4.04
CA LEU A 246 -23.25 -19.83 -5.36
C LEU A 246 -22.93 -21.33 -5.25
N SER A 247 -23.29 -22.07 -6.31
CA SER A 247 -22.85 -23.47 -6.44
C SER A 247 -21.37 -23.50 -6.88
N PRO A 248 -20.65 -24.62 -6.66
CA PRO A 248 -19.29 -24.75 -7.17
C PRO A 248 -19.22 -24.55 -8.69
N GLY A 249 -18.20 -23.82 -9.15
CA GLY A 249 -18.02 -23.47 -10.57
C GLY A 249 -17.20 -22.20 -10.79
N ALA A 250 -16.90 -21.90 -12.05
CA ALA A 250 -16.26 -20.66 -12.46
C ALA A 250 -17.32 -19.59 -12.77
N TYR A 251 -17.05 -18.36 -12.35
CA TYR A 251 -17.94 -17.21 -12.49
C TYR A 251 -17.16 -15.96 -12.88
N VAL A 252 -17.88 -14.99 -13.44
CA VAL A 252 -17.41 -13.61 -13.58
C VAL A 252 -18.36 -12.72 -12.79
N VAL A 253 -17.84 -11.84 -11.96
CA VAL A 253 -18.60 -10.70 -11.42
C VAL A 253 -18.24 -9.49 -12.27
N GLN A 254 -19.24 -8.70 -12.66
CA GLN A 254 -19.01 -7.39 -13.27
C GLN A 254 -19.86 -6.34 -12.57
N ALA A 255 -19.28 -5.18 -12.30
CA ALA A 255 -19.96 -4.02 -11.75
C ALA A 255 -19.86 -2.85 -12.74
N TYR A 256 -20.92 -2.03 -12.79
CA TYR A 256 -20.98 -0.91 -13.72
C TYR A 256 -22.00 0.15 -13.26
N GLU A 257 -21.81 1.36 -13.76
CA GLU A 257 -22.80 2.43 -13.71
C GLU A 257 -23.69 2.38 -14.96
N ILE A 258 -24.98 2.72 -14.82
CA ILE A 258 -25.85 2.95 -15.97
C ILE A 258 -25.93 4.46 -16.22
N SER A 259 -25.59 4.85 -17.44
CA SER A 259 -25.69 6.22 -17.92
C SER A 259 -27.15 6.69 -17.97
N MET A 260 -27.46 7.79 -17.28
CA MET A 260 -28.77 8.42 -17.37
C MET A 260 -29.03 9.10 -18.72
N ALA A 261 -27.98 9.32 -19.52
CA ALA A 261 -28.11 9.99 -20.83
C ALA A 261 -28.57 9.03 -21.93
N ASP A 262 -28.08 7.79 -21.93
CA ASP A 262 -28.25 6.83 -23.03
C ASP A 262 -28.44 5.37 -22.59
N SER A 263 -28.56 5.12 -21.28
CA SER A 263 -28.67 3.77 -20.70
C SER A 263 -27.50 2.84 -21.01
N SER A 264 -26.37 3.37 -21.49
CA SER A 264 -25.14 2.59 -21.68
C SER A 264 -24.54 2.16 -20.33
N ARG A 265 -23.86 1.01 -20.32
CA ARG A 265 -23.01 0.60 -19.20
C ARG A 265 -21.71 1.40 -19.26
N GLN A 266 -21.33 2.03 -18.16
CA GLN A 266 -20.12 2.83 -18.03
C GLN A 266 -19.26 2.31 -16.88
N HIS A 267 -17.96 2.59 -16.96
CA HIS A 267 -16.98 2.25 -15.92
C HIS A 267 -17.05 0.76 -15.55
N VAL A 268 -17.09 -0.13 -16.54
CA VAL A 268 -17.23 -1.55 -16.27
C VAL A 268 -15.94 -2.07 -15.64
N ASP A 269 -16.07 -2.73 -14.48
CA ASP A 269 -14.99 -3.50 -13.86
C ASP A 269 -15.46 -4.93 -13.65
N ASN A 270 -14.61 -5.91 -13.94
CA ASN A 270 -15.00 -7.31 -13.92
C ASN A 270 -13.87 -8.20 -13.42
N HIS A 271 -14.20 -9.21 -12.63
CA HIS A 271 -13.26 -10.23 -12.19
C HIS A 271 -13.82 -11.64 -12.40
N THR A 272 -12.97 -12.56 -12.85
CA THR A 272 -13.18 -13.99 -12.87
C THR A 272 -12.81 -14.61 -11.52
N PHE A 273 -13.62 -15.54 -11.01
CA PHE A 273 -13.34 -16.25 -9.77
C PHE A 273 -13.92 -17.67 -9.77
N THR A 274 -13.44 -18.51 -8.85
CA THR A 274 -13.88 -19.91 -8.72
C THR A 274 -14.53 -20.15 -7.35
N VAL A 275 -15.67 -20.84 -7.35
CA VAL A 275 -16.38 -21.27 -6.13
C VAL A 275 -16.12 -22.77 -5.90
N ARG A 276 -15.73 -23.14 -4.66
CA ARG A 276 -15.52 -24.54 -4.22
C ARG A 276 -16.61 -25.03 -3.25
#